data_AF-A0A1J7JGY2-F1
#
_entry.id   AF-A0A1J7JGY2-F1
#
_cell.length_a   1.000
_cell.length_b   1.000
_cell.length_c   1.000
_cell.angle_alpha   90.00
_cell.angle_beta   90.00
_cell.angle_gamma   90.00
#
_symmetry.space_group_name_H-M   'P 1'
#
loop_
_entity.id
_entity.type
_entity.pdbx_description
1 polymer ?
#
loop_
_entity_poly.entity_id
_entity_poly.type
_entity_poly.pdbx_seq_one_letter_code
_entity_poly.pdbx_strand_id
1 'polypeptide(L)'
;MKSVINTITLLASASLFSAVAQATCHADNCYRALFPCASPAAVSSAVDFCLTLTAVKASTTTTPTRAVSACGTDPARYSSACACGPTCPTTIATSTSTSCPSPTPAGNVVPNGDFECGIAPWTPEVPDSAATWTLSSPGATGSFAFEADLLGVPVSPELGVSVRVTSAAFAVTPGVVYTLTFNSWFDDLLSGFIGVMVNGSPIYTVDATDKGAGAWHLNTVSYTPTAASVNLRFEFLFGTQHEPGVQRVDTVFFSPA
;
A
#
# COMPACT_ATOMS: atom_id res chain seq x y z
N MET A 1 7.86 -47.59 23.98
CA MET A 1 7.90 -46.12 23.83
C MET A 1 8.39 -45.84 22.42
N LYS A 2 7.47 -45.56 21.48
CA LYS A 2 7.81 -45.31 20.07
C LYS A 2 7.78 -43.80 19.84
N SER A 3 8.93 -43.25 19.48
CA SER A 3 9.13 -41.86 19.08
C SER A 3 8.51 -41.65 17.69
N VAL A 4 7.66 -40.64 17.55
CA VAL A 4 7.06 -40.23 16.27
C VAL A 4 7.70 -38.90 15.87
N ILE A 5 8.55 -38.95 14.85
CA ILE A 5 9.13 -37.78 14.20
C ILE A 5 8.08 -37.28 13.20
N ASN A 6 7.47 -36.12 13.48
CA ASN A 6 6.58 -35.44 12.55
C ASN A 6 7.41 -34.57 11.61
N THR A 7 7.56 -35.04 10.37
CA THR A 7 8.10 -34.28 9.24
C THR A 7 7.07 -33.23 8.83
N ILE A 8 7.35 -31.95 9.04
CA ILE A 8 6.54 -30.85 8.51
C ILE A 8 6.96 -30.62 7.06
N THR A 9 6.10 -31.04 6.14
CA THR A 9 6.23 -30.77 4.70
C THR A 9 5.88 -29.30 4.45
N LEU A 10 6.87 -28.52 4.02
CA LEU A 10 6.69 -27.15 3.55
C LEU A 10 5.91 -27.19 2.23
N LEU A 11 4.65 -26.77 2.22
CA LEU A 11 3.89 -26.55 0.99
C LEU A 11 4.42 -25.27 0.33
N ALA A 12 5.19 -25.44 -0.73
CA ALA A 12 5.52 -24.37 -1.65
C ALA A 12 4.22 -23.77 -2.20
N SER A 13 4.00 -22.49 -1.97
CA SER A 13 2.95 -21.70 -2.62
C SER A 13 3.19 -21.76 -4.13
N ALA A 14 2.38 -22.57 -4.81
CA ALA A 14 2.40 -22.69 -6.26
C ALA A 14 2.11 -21.32 -6.88
N SER A 15 3.04 -20.81 -7.69
CA SER A 15 2.77 -19.67 -8.57
C SER A 15 1.65 -20.06 -9.53
N LEU A 16 0.47 -19.49 -9.36
CA LEU A 16 -0.68 -19.76 -10.23
C LEU A 16 -0.55 -19.16 -11.64
N PHE A 17 0.55 -18.47 -11.94
CA PHE A 17 0.87 -18.05 -13.30
C PHE A 17 1.63 -19.16 -14.01
N SER A 18 0.88 -20.16 -14.47
CA SER A 18 1.40 -21.02 -15.55
C SER A 18 1.73 -20.11 -16.73
N ALA A 19 2.93 -20.27 -17.30
CA ALA A 19 3.28 -19.75 -18.62
C ALA A 19 2.43 -20.49 -19.67
N VAL A 20 1.14 -20.21 -19.70
CA VAL A 20 0.24 -20.73 -20.72
C VAL A 20 0.57 -19.96 -21.99
N ALA A 21 0.89 -20.72 -23.05
CA ALA A 21 1.04 -20.21 -24.40
C ALA A 21 -0.03 -19.16 -24.68
N GLN A 22 0.43 -17.97 -25.05
CA GLN A 22 -0.30 -16.77 -25.46
C GLN A 22 -1.70 -17.08 -25.99
N ALA A 23 -2.67 -17.26 -25.09
CA ALA A 23 -4.06 -17.20 -25.45
C ALA A 23 -4.22 -15.79 -26.01
N THR A 24 -4.67 -15.68 -27.26
CA THR A 24 -4.94 -14.40 -27.91
C THR A 24 -5.84 -13.59 -26.99
N CYS A 25 -5.25 -12.67 -26.23
CA CYS A 25 -5.96 -11.79 -25.31
C CYS A 25 -6.85 -10.90 -26.18
N HIS A 26 -8.09 -11.32 -26.42
CA HIS A 26 -9.00 -10.73 -27.41
C HIS A 26 -9.46 -9.30 -27.07
N ALA A 27 -8.84 -8.66 -26.08
CA ALA A 27 -9.20 -7.36 -25.57
C ALA A 27 -7.96 -6.47 -25.46
N ASP A 28 -7.16 -6.34 -26.51
CA ASP A 28 -5.89 -5.57 -26.49
C ASP A 28 -6.02 -4.18 -25.86
N ASN A 29 -7.08 -3.44 -26.17
CA ASN A 29 -7.31 -2.11 -25.59
C ASN A 29 -7.72 -2.19 -24.11
N CYS A 30 -8.59 -3.14 -23.75
CA CYS A 30 -9.00 -3.37 -22.36
C CYS A 30 -7.82 -3.82 -21.50
N TYR A 31 -7.02 -4.74 -22.02
CA TYR A 31 -5.82 -5.26 -21.39
C TYR A 31 -4.80 -4.14 -21.13
N ARG A 32 -4.49 -3.32 -22.14
CA ARG A 32 -3.57 -2.18 -22.01
C ARG A 32 -4.09 -1.11 -21.04
N ALA A 33 -5.41 -0.88 -21.02
CA ALA A 33 -6.03 0.05 -20.08
C ALA A 33 -6.07 -0.51 -18.64
N LEU A 34 -6.23 -1.82 -18.49
CA LEU A 34 -6.25 -2.49 -17.20
C LEU A 34 -4.83 -2.56 -16.62
N PHE A 35 -3.82 -2.90 -17.42
CA PHE A 35 -2.41 -3.04 -17.02
C PHE A 35 -1.49 -2.03 -17.74
N PRO A 36 -1.56 -0.73 -17.45
CA PRO A 36 -0.69 0.25 -18.08
C PRO A 36 0.72 0.18 -17.49
N CYS A 37 1.69 -0.31 -18.27
CA CYS A 37 3.07 -0.51 -17.82
C CYS A 37 3.80 0.77 -17.35
N ALA A 38 3.32 1.94 -17.76
CA ALA A 38 3.89 3.23 -17.35
C ALA A 38 3.53 3.62 -15.89
N SER A 39 2.60 2.91 -15.24
CA SER A 39 2.18 3.20 -13.86
C SER A 39 2.18 1.91 -13.02
N PRO A 40 3.24 1.67 -12.22
CA PRO A 40 3.29 0.53 -11.30
C PRO A 40 2.08 0.47 -10.35
N ALA A 41 1.55 1.62 -9.92
CA ALA A 41 0.35 1.72 -9.09
C ALA A 41 -0.91 1.20 -9.81
N ALA A 42 -1.08 1.56 -11.09
CA ALA A 42 -2.20 1.06 -11.88
C ALA A 42 -2.06 -0.44 -12.18
N VAL A 43 -0.84 -0.95 -12.33
CA VAL A 43 -0.58 -2.40 -12.42
C VAL A 43 -0.92 -3.11 -11.11
N SER A 44 -0.50 -2.59 -9.94
CA SER A 44 -0.82 -3.19 -8.64
C SER A 44 -2.33 -3.22 -8.39
N SER A 45 -3.02 -2.09 -8.59
CA SER A 45 -4.48 -2.01 -8.48
C SER A 45 -5.19 -2.96 -9.45
N ALA A 46 -4.62 -3.21 -10.63
CA ALA A 46 -5.19 -4.14 -11.61
C ALA A 46 -5.04 -5.60 -11.17
N VAL A 47 -3.90 -5.94 -10.58
CA VAL A 47 -3.68 -7.26 -9.99
C VAL A 47 -4.66 -7.50 -8.84
N ASP A 48 -4.83 -6.54 -7.93
CA ASP A 48 -5.80 -6.64 -6.82
C ASP A 48 -7.24 -6.80 -7.33
N PHE A 49 -7.62 -6.04 -8.35
CA PHE A 49 -8.90 -6.20 -9.03
C PHE A 49 -9.06 -7.60 -9.63
N CYS A 50 -8.05 -8.13 -10.32
CA CYS A 50 -8.11 -9.45 -10.95
C CYS A 50 -8.17 -10.60 -9.93
N LEU A 51 -7.51 -10.46 -8.78
CA LEU A 51 -7.63 -11.40 -7.66
C LEU A 51 -9.06 -11.41 -7.11
N THR A 52 -9.65 -10.23 -6.93
CA THR A 52 -11.03 -10.07 -6.45
C THR A 52 -12.05 -10.63 -7.47
N LEU A 53 -11.87 -10.34 -8.77
CA LEU A 53 -12.72 -10.84 -9.85
C LEU A 53 -12.74 -12.38 -9.90
N THR A 54 -11.57 -13.00 -9.72
CA THR A 54 -11.40 -14.46 -9.72
C THR A 54 -12.01 -15.11 -8.47
N ALA A 55 -11.93 -14.44 -7.32
CA ALA A 55 -12.48 -14.94 -6.06
C ALA A 55 -14.01 -14.83 -5.97
N VAL A 56 -14.62 -13.81 -6.56
CA VAL A 56 -16.04 -13.46 -6.31
C VAL A 56 -16.96 -13.72 -7.52
N LYS A 57 -16.43 -14.03 -8.72
CA LYS A 57 -17.21 -13.94 -9.99
C LYS A 57 -17.99 -12.61 -10.02
N ALA A 58 -17.28 -11.51 -9.82
CA ALA A 58 -17.89 -10.20 -9.59
C ALA A 58 -18.83 -9.78 -10.75
N SER A 59 -20.04 -9.36 -10.39
CA SER A 59 -21.02 -8.72 -11.29
C SER A 59 -20.77 -7.21 -11.32
N THR A 60 -20.38 -6.69 -12.49
CA THR A 60 -20.49 -5.32 -13.07
C THR A 60 -20.39 -4.04 -12.21
N THR A 61 -20.20 -4.09 -10.89
CA THR A 61 -20.35 -2.92 -9.99
C THR A 61 -19.04 -2.44 -9.36
N THR A 62 -17.93 -3.13 -9.61
CA THR A 62 -16.59 -2.77 -9.08
C THR A 62 -15.50 -2.76 -10.17
N THR A 63 -15.86 -2.44 -11.41
CA THR A 63 -14.88 -2.35 -12.51
C THR A 63 -14.04 -1.07 -12.39
N PRO A 64 -12.70 -1.12 -12.52
CA PRO A 64 -11.85 0.07 -12.45
C PRO A 64 -12.26 1.07 -13.53
N THR A 65 -12.63 2.29 -13.13
CA THR A 65 -13.07 3.37 -14.04
C THR A 65 -12.09 3.62 -15.19
N ARG A 66 -10.79 3.49 -14.93
CA ARG A 66 -9.72 3.59 -15.95
C ARG A 66 -9.85 2.58 -17.11
N ALA A 67 -10.42 1.42 -16.83
CA ALA A 67 -10.59 0.35 -17.80
C ALA A 67 -12.01 0.36 -18.42
N VAL A 68 -12.98 1.04 -17.81
CA VAL A 68 -14.37 1.10 -18.30
C VAL A 68 -14.48 1.69 -19.70
N SER A 69 -13.70 2.73 -20.03
CA SER A 69 -13.72 3.34 -21.36
C SER A 69 -13.20 2.39 -22.46
N ALA A 70 -12.28 1.48 -22.14
CA ALA A 70 -11.64 0.57 -23.09
C ALA A 70 -12.25 -0.85 -23.10
N CYS A 71 -12.67 -1.33 -21.92
CA CYS A 71 -13.30 -2.63 -21.70
C CYS A 71 -14.82 -2.58 -21.90
N GLY A 72 -15.45 -1.41 -21.77
CA GLY A 72 -16.90 -1.28 -21.72
C GLY A 72 -17.47 -1.92 -20.45
N THR A 73 -18.74 -2.33 -20.53
CA THR A 73 -19.50 -2.95 -19.44
C THR A 73 -19.53 -4.48 -19.48
N ASP A 74 -18.87 -5.11 -20.45
CA ASP A 74 -18.87 -6.57 -20.63
C ASP A 74 -17.87 -7.24 -19.66
N PRO A 75 -18.33 -8.02 -18.66
CA PRO A 75 -17.47 -8.72 -17.71
C PRO A 75 -16.49 -9.69 -18.36
N ALA A 76 -16.84 -10.27 -19.52
CA ALA A 76 -16.00 -11.23 -20.22
C ALA A 76 -14.66 -10.61 -20.67
N ARG A 77 -14.66 -9.30 -20.96
CA ARG A 77 -13.46 -8.56 -21.35
C ARG A 77 -12.49 -8.38 -20.18
N TYR A 78 -13.00 -8.10 -18.99
CA TYR A 78 -12.19 -8.02 -17.77
C TYR A 78 -11.63 -9.38 -17.38
N SER A 79 -12.45 -10.44 -17.41
CA SER A 79 -11.96 -11.79 -17.11
C SER A 79 -10.89 -12.25 -18.11
N SER A 80 -11.05 -11.90 -19.39
CA SER A 80 -10.06 -12.18 -20.43
C SER A 80 -8.75 -11.42 -20.18
N ALA A 81 -8.82 -10.12 -19.88
CA ALA A 81 -7.64 -9.33 -19.55
C ALA A 81 -6.93 -9.84 -18.29
N CYS A 82 -7.68 -10.18 -17.24
CA CYS A 82 -7.14 -10.73 -16.00
C CYS A 82 -6.48 -12.11 -16.18
N ALA A 83 -7.04 -12.97 -17.04
CA ALA A 83 -6.45 -14.27 -17.36
C ALA A 83 -5.08 -14.14 -18.05
N CYS A 84 -4.82 -13.02 -18.74
CA CYS A 84 -3.54 -12.76 -19.37
C CYS A 84 -2.45 -12.31 -18.39
N GLY A 85 -2.82 -11.68 -17.26
CA GLY A 85 -1.89 -11.13 -16.27
C GLY A 85 -1.02 -9.96 -16.80
N PRO A 86 -0.31 -9.23 -15.93
CA PRO A 86 0.58 -8.15 -16.37
C PRO A 86 1.75 -8.71 -17.21
N THR A 87 1.95 -8.16 -18.42
CA THR A 87 3.08 -8.48 -19.33
C THR A 87 4.19 -7.44 -19.27
N CYS A 88 3.97 -6.38 -18.51
CA CYS A 88 5.02 -5.44 -18.17
C CYS A 88 6.15 -6.22 -17.48
N PRO A 89 7.43 -5.93 -17.77
CA PRO A 89 8.51 -6.50 -16.98
C PRO A 89 8.33 -6.02 -15.53
N THR A 90 7.69 -6.86 -14.72
CA THR A 90 7.78 -6.76 -13.28
C THR A 90 9.23 -7.06 -12.97
N THR A 91 10.05 -6.03 -12.87
CA THR A 91 11.14 -6.05 -11.90
C THR A 91 10.47 -6.22 -10.54
N ILE A 92 10.10 -7.46 -10.22
CA ILE A 92 10.01 -7.89 -8.83
C ILE A 92 11.45 -7.74 -8.36
N ALA A 93 11.77 -6.57 -7.82
CA ALA A 93 13.01 -6.40 -7.09
C ALA A 93 12.92 -7.38 -5.93
N THR A 94 13.56 -8.54 -6.09
CA THR A 94 13.90 -9.40 -4.96
C THR A 94 14.78 -8.55 -4.08
N SER A 95 14.17 -7.91 -3.08
CA SER A 95 14.86 -7.07 -2.12
C SER A 95 15.78 -7.97 -1.31
N THR A 96 17.04 -8.04 -1.73
CA THR A 96 18.11 -8.36 -0.80
C THR A 96 18.05 -7.28 0.27
N SER A 97 17.60 -7.65 1.47
CA SER A 97 17.55 -6.78 2.64
C SER A 97 18.97 -6.33 2.99
N THR A 98 19.43 -5.26 2.37
CA THR A 98 20.58 -4.51 2.89
C THR A 98 20.08 -3.91 4.20
N SER A 99 20.51 -4.50 5.31
CA SER A 99 20.10 -4.10 6.65
C SER A 99 20.36 -2.61 6.85
N CYS A 100 19.29 -1.81 6.93
CA CYS A 100 19.36 -0.44 7.37
C CYS A 100 19.78 -0.42 8.84
N PRO A 101 20.93 0.19 9.22
CA PRO A 101 21.41 0.19 10.60
C PRO A 101 20.69 1.22 11.48
N SER A 102 19.42 1.51 11.20
CA SER A 102 18.62 2.32 12.12
C SER A 102 18.41 1.53 13.43
N PRO A 103 18.49 2.17 14.61
CA PRO A 103 18.13 1.56 15.89
C PRO A 103 16.64 1.20 15.88
N THR A 104 16.34 0.05 15.29
CA THR A 104 15.03 -0.58 15.33
C THR A 104 14.73 -0.89 16.79
N PRO A 105 13.67 -0.32 17.40
CA PRO A 105 13.29 -0.66 18.76
C PRO A 105 13.12 -2.17 18.90
N ALA A 106 13.46 -2.71 20.07
CA ALA A 106 13.39 -4.15 20.32
C ALA A 106 11.97 -4.66 19.99
N GLY A 107 11.90 -5.64 19.09
CA GLY A 107 10.64 -6.27 18.68
C GLY A 107 9.89 -5.56 17.55
N ASN A 108 10.38 -4.45 16.99
CA ASN A 108 9.79 -3.87 15.79
C ASN A 108 10.00 -4.81 14.58
N VAL A 109 8.90 -5.12 13.90
CA VAL A 109 8.90 -5.98 12.70
C VAL A 109 8.83 -5.19 11.38
N VAL A 110 8.66 -3.85 11.44
CA VAL A 110 8.57 -2.99 10.25
C VAL A 110 9.98 -2.60 9.78
N PRO A 111 10.41 -3.00 8.58
CA PRO A 111 11.71 -2.60 8.04
C PRO A 111 11.70 -1.14 7.57
N ASN A 112 12.73 -0.38 7.96
CA ASN A 112 12.96 1.02 7.54
C ASN A 112 11.71 1.90 7.70
N GLY A 113 11.01 1.78 8.84
CA GLY A 113 9.82 2.58 9.16
C GLY A 113 10.12 4.03 9.54
N ASP A 114 11.39 4.38 9.67
CA ASP A 114 11.92 5.71 9.95
C ASP A 114 12.55 6.37 8.70
N PHE A 115 12.53 5.70 7.55
CA PHE A 115 12.96 6.23 6.25
C PHE A 115 14.42 6.72 6.16
N GLU A 116 15.25 6.46 7.17
CA GLU A 116 16.66 6.87 7.22
C GLU A 116 17.53 6.18 6.16
N CYS A 117 17.04 5.09 5.56
CA CYS A 117 17.70 4.37 4.48
C CYS A 117 17.04 4.58 3.12
N GLY A 118 16.36 5.70 2.93
CA GLY A 118 15.61 6.00 1.72
C GLY A 118 14.23 5.36 1.72
N ILE A 119 13.59 5.30 0.54
CA ILE A 119 12.18 4.88 0.48
C ILE A 119 12.01 3.35 0.53
N ALA A 120 12.94 2.57 0.00
CA ALA A 120 12.83 1.12 0.01
C ALA A 120 12.95 0.57 1.45
N PRO A 121 12.14 -0.43 1.86
CA PRO A 121 11.28 -1.28 1.04
C PRO A 121 9.82 -0.78 0.95
N TRP A 122 9.55 0.47 1.31
CA TRP A 122 8.25 1.08 1.10
C TRP A 122 8.07 1.44 -0.38
N THR A 123 6.83 1.34 -0.83
CA THR A 123 6.42 1.66 -2.20
C THR A 123 5.45 2.84 -2.16
N PRO A 124 5.88 4.02 -2.62
CA PRO A 124 4.99 5.17 -2.76
C PRO A 124 4.17 5.07 -4.04
N GLU A 125 2.95 5.57 -3.97
CA GLU A 125 2.04 5.71 -5.09
C GLU A 125 1.39 7.10 -5.04
N VAL A 126 1.18 7.69 -6.21
CA VAL A 126 0.50 8.98 -6.37
C VAL A 126 -0.71 8.77 -7.27
N PRO A 127 -1.87 8.35 -6.72
CA PRO A 127 -3.08 8.17 -7.52
C PRO A 127 -3.64 9.49 -8.07
N ASP A 128 -3.34 10.62 -7.42
CA ASP A 128 -3.81 11.95 -7.81
C ASP A 128 -2.66 12.84 -8.26
N SER A 129 -2.75 13.39 -9.48
CA SER A 129 -1.75 14.33 -10.01
C SER A 129 -1.74 15.69 -9.30
N ALA A 130 -2.73 15.99 -8.46
CA ALA A 130 -2.74 17.15 -7.57
C ALA A 130 -1.86 16.98 -6.32
N ALA A 131 -1.05 15.93 -6.25
CA ALA A 131 -0.14 15.70 -5.14
C ALA A 131 1.20 15.14 -5.61
N THR A 132 2.20 15.24 -4.74
CA THR A 132 3.51 14.64 -4.91
C THR A 132 4.01 14.07 -3.58
N TRP A 133 5.12 13.36 -3.61
CA TRP A 133 5.79 12.90 -2.40
C TRP A 133 7.29 13.13 -2.47
N THR A 134 7.92 13.17 -1.30
CA THR A 134 9.38 13.19 -1.16
C THR A 134 9.79 12.56 0.18
N LEU A 135 11.10 12.36 0.36
CA LEU A 135 11.66 12.20 1.70
C LEU A 135 12.15 13.58 2.16
N SER A 136 11.53 14.11 3.21
CA SER A 136 11.79 15.46 3.70
C SER A 136 12.58 15.47 5.00
N SER A 137 13.21 16.62 5.29
CA SER A 137 13.96 16.87 6.52
C SER A 137 13.42 18.12 7.21
N PRO A 138 13.34 18.17 8.55
CA PRO A 138 13.73 17.12 9.50
C PRO A 138 12.68 16.00 9.64
N GLY A 139 13.15 14.80 9.98
CA GLY A 139 12.29 13.73 10.49
C GLY A 139 11.86 13.99 11.94
N ALA A 140 11.05 13.10 12.51
CA ALA A 140 10.59 13.17 13.89
C ALA A 140 11.72 12.84 14.88
N THR A 141 12.55 11.83 14.55
CA THR A 141 13.71 11.42 15.37
C THR A 141 15.03 11.47 14.61
N GLY A 142 15.00 11.79 13.32
CA GLY A 142 16.14 11.68 12.42
C GLY A 142 16.14 12.71 11.28
N SER A 143 16.78 12.34 10.18
CA SER A 143 17.00 13.20 9.03
C SER A 143 15.82 13.20 8.08
N PHE A 144 15.12 12.07 7.95
CA PHE A 144 14.14 11.84 6.89
C PHE A 144 12.75 11.48 7.44
N ALA A 145 11.72 11.90 6.72
CA ALA A 145 10.35 11.45 6.90
C ALA A 145 9.71 11.25 5.52
N PHE A 146 8.69 10.41 5.44
CA PHE A 146 7.84 10.38 4.26
C PHE A 146 6.91 11.59 4.26
N GLU A 147 6.96 12.37 3.19
CA GLU A 147 6.14 13.56 3.01
C GLU A 147 5.23 13.41 1.80
N ALA A 148 3.95 13.72 2.01
CA ALA A 148 3.00 13.99 0.95
C ALA A 148 2.77 15.51 0.89
N ASP A 149 2.94 16.07 -0.31
CA ASP A 149 2.65 17.47 -0.60
C ASP A 149 1.39 17.50 -1.48
N LEU A 150 0.32 18.03 -0.91
CA LEU A 150 -0.96 18.19 -1.55
C LEU A 150 -1.00 19.58 -2.18
N LEU A 151 -0.95 19.65 -3.51
CA LEU A 151 -0.63 20.88 -4.26
C LEU A 151 -1.85 21.79 -4.51
N GLY A 152 -3.06 21.30 -4.27
CA GLY A 152 -4.33 22.00 -4.53
C GLY A 152 -5.46 21.03 -4.80
N VAL A 153 -6.60 21.47 -5.33
CA VAL A 153 -7.81 20.63 -5.44
C VAL A 153 -7.54 19.28 -6.14
N PRO A 154 -8.01 18.14 -5.58
CA PRO A 154 -7.80 16.82 -6.18
C PRO A 154 -8.32 16.74 -7.60
N VAL A 155 -7.51 16.18 -8.50
CA VAL A 155 -7.88 16.01 -9.92
C VAL A 155 -8.69 14.73 -10.11
N SER A 156 -8.44 13.72 -9.28
CA SER A 156 -9.11 12.41 -9.32
C SER A 156 -9.79 12.09 -7.98
N PRO A 157 -10.76 12.90 -7.52
CA PRO A 157 -11.38 12.75 -6.21
C PRO A 157 -12.10 11.40 -6.04
N GLU A 158 -12.50 10.74 -7.13
CA GLU A 158 -13.13 9.42 -7.11
C GLU A 158 -12.22 8.30 -6.61
N LEU A 159 -10.89 8.49 -6.63
CA LEU A 159 -9.93 7.55 -6.06
C LEU A 159 -9.80 7.71 -4.55
N GLY A 160 -10.31 8.82 -4.00
CA GLY A 160 -10.35 9.10 -2.59
C GLY A 160 -8.98 9.17 -1.91
N VAL A 161 -7.86 9.13 -2.63
CA VAL A 161 -6.50 9.08 -2.07
C VAL A 161 -5.56 9.87 -2.97
N SER A 162 -4.79 10.77 -2.40
CA SER A 162 -3.90 11.65 -3.16
C SER A 162 -2.49 11.07 -3.28
N VAL A 163 -1.95 10.63 -2.15
CA VAL A 163 -0.67 9.91 -2.05
C VAL A 163 -0.88 8.71 -1.13
N ARG A 164 -0.16 7.63 -1.36
CA ARG A 164 -0.02 6.57 -0.35
C ARG A 164 1.38 5.99 -0.35
N VAL A 165 1.75 5.38 0.77
CA VAL A 165 3.00 4.64 0.91
C VAL A 165 2.72 3.31 1.60
N THR A 166 3.10 2.22 0.94
CA THR A 166 2.81 0.85 1.40
C THR A 166 4.12 0.14 1.76
N SER A 167 4.19 -0.46 2.94
CA SER A 167 5.35 -1.26 3.34
C SER A 167 5.43 -2.55 2.54
N ALA A 168 6.62 -3.14 2.45
CA ALA A 168 6.70 -4.57 2.16
C ALA A 168 5.91 -5.38 3.21
N ALA A 169 5.40 -6.54 2.81
CA ALA A 169 4.76 -7.45 3.75
C ALA A 169 5.81 -8.02 4.72
N PHE A 170 5.45 -8.13 6.00
CA PHE A 170 6.31 -8.64 7.05
C PHE A 170 5.55 -9.63 7.95
N ALA A 171 6.29 -10.55 8.57
CA ALA A 171 5.73 -11.64 9.34
C ALA A 171 5.23 -11.17 10.72
N VAL A 172 4.09 -11.70 11.15
CA VAL A 172 3.48 -11.47 12.47
C VAL A 172 2.85 -12.75 13.01
N THR A 173 2.52 -12.79 14.30
CA THR A 173 1.83 -13.93 14.89
C THR A 173 0.32 -13.65 14.96
N PRO A 174 -0.53 -14.44 14.26
CA PRO A 174 -1.98 -14.29 14.34
C PRO A 174 -2.49 -14.43 15.78
N GLY A 175 -3.46 -13.60 16.17
CA GLY A 175 -4.08 -13.62 17.50
C GLY A 175 -3.25 -12.99 18.62
N VAL A 176 -2.02 -12.55 18.35
CA VAL A 176 -1.21 -11.75 19.29
C VAL A 176 -1.53 -10.27 19.09
N VAL A 177 -1.71 -9.52 20.16
CA VAL A 177 -1.89 -8.06 20.06
C VAL A 177 -0.55 -7.41 19.73
N TYR A 178 -0.55 -6.56 18.71
CA TYR A 178 0.56 -5.70 18.35
C TYR A 178 0.19 -4.24 18.60
N THR A 179 1.20 -3.43 18.85
CA THR A 179 1.10 -1.99 18.96
C THR A 179 1.79 -1.35 17.75
N LEU A 180 1.02 -0.60 16.96
CA LEU A 180 1.52 0.30 15.92
C LEU A 180 1.78 1.67 16.54
N THR A 181 3.00 2.17 16.42
CA THR A 181 3.34 3.56 16.73
C THR A 181 3.89 4.25 15.50
N PHE A 182 3.55 5.52 15.31
CA PHE A 182 4.12 6.36 14.26
C PHE A 182 3.98 7.83 14.64
N ASN A 183 4.88 8.67 14.15
CA ASN A 183 4.76 10.12 14.25
C ASN A 183 4.01 10.67 13.03
N SER A 184 3.07 11.58 13.25
CA SER A 184 2.40 12.37 12.21
C SER A 184 2.77 13.84 12.34
N TRP A 185 2.82 14.56 11.22
CA TRP A 185 2.98 16.01 11.18
C TRP A 185 2.13 16.60 10.08
N PHE A 186 1.57 17.78 10.35
CA PHE A 186 0.75 18.56 9.43
C PHE A 186 1.29 20.00 9.42
N ASP A 187 1.35 20.66 8.27
CA ASP A 187 1.81 22.06 8.18
C ASP A 187 0.78 23.05 8.71
N ASP A 188 -0.51 22.78 8.51
CA ASP A 188 -1.61 23.59 9.01
C ASP A 188 -2.83 22.74 9.44
N LEU A 189 -3.88 23.41 9.91
CA LEU A 189 -5.08 22.74 10.46
C LEU A 189 -6.02 22.15 9.39
N LEU A 190 -5.81 22.50 8.13
CA LEU A 190 -6.63 22.14 6.98
C LEU A 190 -5.92 21.18 6.01
N SER A 191 -4.67 20.78 6.30
CA SER A 191 -3.80 19.94 5.45
C SER A 191 -4.36 18.57 5.11
N GLY A 192 -5.56 18.22 5.57
CA GLY A 192 -6.24 16.96 5.32
C GLY A 192 -5.99 15.94 6.42
N PHE A 193 -5.97 14.67 6.06
CA PHE A 193 -5.84 13.58 7.03
C PHE A 193 -5.04 12.40 6.50
N ILE A 194 -4.43 11.67 7.43
CA ILE A 194 -3.65 10.47 7.21
C ILE A 194 -4.51 9.27 7.61
N GLY A 195 -4.83 8.41 6.64
CA GLY A 195 -5.44 7.11 6.86
C GLY A 195 -4.37 6.03 7.05
N VAL A 196 -4.60 5.11 7.99
CA VAL A 196 -3.73 3.97 8.26
C VAL A 196 -4.48 2.69 8.00
N MET A 197 -3.86 1.80 7.23
CA MET A 197 -4.42 0.50 6.88
C MET A 197 -3.47 -0.65 7.21
N VAL A 198 -4.05 -1.80 7.52
CA VAL A 198 -3.37 -3.09 7.60
C VAL A 198 -4.03 -4.03 6.62
N ASN A 199 -3.27 -4.62 5.69
CA ASN A 199 -3.80 -5.51 4.65
C ASN A 199 -4.98 -4.91 3.88
N GLY A 200 -4.90 -3.61 3.57
CA GLY A 200 -5.96 -2.86 2.88
C GLY A 200 -7.21 -2.56 3.71
N SER A 201 -7.26 -2.96 4.98
CA SER A 201 -8.36 -2.61 5.89
C SER A 201 -7.99 -1.38 6.71
N PRO A 202 -8.82 -0.32 6.73
CA PRO A 202 -8.56 0.87 7.55
C PRO A 202 -8.64 0.52 9.04
N ILE A 203 -7.67 1.01 9.81
CA ILE A 203 -7.59 0.78 11.26
C ILE A 203 -7.52 2.07 12.08
N TYR A 204 -7.12 3.19 11.46
CA TYR A 204 -6.96 4.47 12.14
C TYR A 204 -6.96 5.61 11.12
N THR A 205 -7.38 6.78 11.57
CA THR A 205 -7.28 8.05 10.84
C THR A 205 -6.83 9.13 11.81
N VAL A 206 -6.04 10.08 11.34
CA VAL A 206 -5.63 11.25 12.13
C VAL A 206 -5.54 12.47 11.24
N ASP A 207 -5.97 13.60 11.77
CA ASP A 207 -5.82 14.91 11.13
C ASP A 207 -5.17 15.94 12.06
N ALA A 208 -4.98 17.15 11.54
CA ALA A 208 -4.43 18.27 12.30
C ALA A 208 -5.40 18.81 13.36
N THR A 209 -6.71 18.54 13.28
CA THR A 209 -7.68 18.90 14.31
C THR A 209 -7.57 17.98 15.52
N ASP A 210 -7.21 16.70 15.31
CA ASP A 210 -6.99 15.72 16.37
C ASP A 210 -5.71 16.00 17.18
N LYS A 211 -4.62 16.41 16.50
CA LYS A 211 -3.27 16.49 17.09
C LYS A 211 -2.66 17.89 17.15
N GLY A 212 -3.12 18.80 16.30
CA GLY A 212 -2.47 20.07 16.04
C GLY A 212 -1.60 20.04 14.77
N ALA A 213 -1.15 21.23 14.37
CA ALA A 213 -0.27 21.45 13.23
C ALA A 213 1.06 22.10 13.66
N GLY A 214 2.09 21.95 12.83
CA GLY A 214 3.42 22.53 13.03
C GLY A 214 4.33 21.76 13.99
N ALA A 215 3.88 20.62 14.55
CA ALA A 215 4.66 19.78 15.45
C ALA A 215 4.48 18.29 15.13
N TRP A 216 5.47 17.47 15.52
CA TRP A 216 5.39 16.01 15.40
C TRP A 216 4.54 15.45 16.54
N HIS A 217 3.65 14.51 16.23
CA HIS A 217 2.75 13.90 17.19
C HIS A 217 2.82 12.38 17.12
N LEU A 218 3.09 11.76 18.27
CA LEU A 218 3.07 10.31 18.40
C LEU A 218 1.64 9.78 18.39
N ASN A 219 1.40 8.79 17.54
CA ASN A 219 0.17 8.01 17.47
C ASN A 219 0.43 6.58 17.95
N THR A 220 -0.58 5.95 18.53
CA THR A 220 -0.51 4.58 19.02
C THR A 220 -1.82 3.86 18.75
N VAL A 221 -1.75 2.70 18.10
CA VAL A 221 -2.92 1.92 17.69
C VAL A 221 -2.68 0.45 18.03
N SER A 222 -3.60 -0.17 18.75
CA SER A 222 -3.57 -1.62 18.98
C SER A 222 -4.22 -2.37 17.82
N TYR A 223 -3.58 -3.44 17.35
CA TYR A 223 -4.10 -4.28 16.28
C TYR A 223 -3.81 -5.76 16.58
N THR A 224 -4.78 -6.64 16.34
CA THR A 224 -4.61 -8.09 16.47
C THR A 224 -4.65 -8.72 15.08
N PRO A 225 -3.50 -9.16 14.52
CA PRO A 225 -3.48 -9.76 13.19
C PRO A 225 -4.30 -11.05 13.14
N THR A 226 -5.06 -11.21 12.07
CA THR A 226 -5.76 -12.47 11.72
C THR A 226 -4.95 -13.32 10.75
N ALA A 227 -3.98 -12.71 10.04
CA ALA A 227 -3.07 -13.36 9.10
C ALA A 227 -1.63 -13.38 9.65
N ALA A 228 -0.81 -14.32 9.17
CA ALA A 228 0.60 -14.47 9.58
C ALA A 228 1.56 -13.49 8.88
N SER A 229 1.03 -12.70 7.95
CA SER A 229 1.75 -11.67 7.23
C SER A 229 0.85 -10.44 7.11
N VAL A 230 1.43 -9.27 7.31
CA VAL A 230 0.75 -7.99 7.16
C VAL A 230 1.59 -7.01 6.36
N ASN A 231 0.94 -6.09 5.67
CA ASN A 231 1.56 -4.85 5.21
C ASN A 231 0.86 -3.65 5.87
N LEU A 232 1.60 -2.57 6.05
CA LEU A 232 1.07 -1.28 6.47
C LEU A 232 0.92 -0.39 5.25
N ARG A 233 -0.11 0.43 5.24
CA ARG A 233 -0.26 1.51 4.26
C ARG A 233 -0.69 2.78 4.97
N PHE A 234 -0.02 3.87 4.63
CA PHE A 234 -0.47 5.23 4.94
C PHE A 234 -1.05 5.83 3.68
N GLU A 235 -2.25 6.37 3.77
CA GLU A 235 -2.91 7.12 2.70
C GLU A 235 -3.04 8.58 3.15
N PHE A 236 -2.73 9.52 2.26
CA PHE A 236 -2.77 10.95 2.48
C PHE A 236 -3.86 11.53 1.60
N LEU A 237 -4.82 12.20 2.24
CA LEU A 237 -6.05 12.64 1.63
C LEU A 237 -6.23 14.14 1.89
N PHE A 238 -6.80 14.84 0.91
CA PHE A 238 -7.25 16.21 1.10
C PHE A 238 -8.29 16.32 2.21
N GLY A 239 -8.27 17.46 2.91
CA GLY A 239 -9.33 17.84 3.83
C GLY A 239 -10.61 18.20 3.10
N THR A 240 -11.68 18.45 3.86
CA THR A 240 -13.01 18.79 3.32
C THR A 240 -13.05 20.06 2.47
N GLN A 241 -12.05 20.93 2.64
CA GLN A 241 -11.90 22.17 1.87
C GLN A 241 -10.96 22.01 0.66
N HIS A 242 -10.29 20.85 0.52
CA HIS A 242 -9.31 20.59 -0.55
C HIS A 242 -8.18 21.63 -0.65
N GLU A 243 -7.80 22.19 0.50
CA GLU A 243 -6.70 23.13 0.58
C GLU A 243 -5.37 22.40 0.33
N PRO A 244 -4.38 23.08 -0.29
CA PRO A 244 -3.02 22.59 -0.31
C PRO A 244 -2.51 22.36 1.11
N GLY A 245 -1.59 21.41 1.27
CA GLY A 245 -1.00 21.14 2.57
C GLY A 245 0.01 20.01 2.54
N VAL A 246 0.89 20.02 3.53
CA VAL A 246 1.96 19.05 3.71
C VAL A 246 1.63 18.15 4.89
N GLN A 247 1.66 16.84 4.63
CA GLN A 247 1.46 15.81 5.62
C GLN A 247 2.67 14.90 5.67
N ARG A 248 3.08 14.46 6.86
CA ARG A 248 4.25 13.58 7.02
C ARG A 248 3.99 12.44 7.97
N VAL A 249 4.67 11.33 7.71
CA VAL A 249 4.79 10.20 8.63
C VAL A 249 6.25 9.81 8.83
N ASP A 250 6.59 9.42 10.05
CA ASP A 250 7.91 8.94 10.41
C ASP A 250 7.84 7.97 11.60
N THR A 251 8.94 7.29 11.91
CA THR A 251 9.15 6.50 13.12
C THR A 251 8.08 5.40 13.28
N VAL A 252 7.79 4.70 12.18
CA VAL A 252 6.78 3.65 12.13
C VAL A 252 7.32 2.37 12.76
N PHE A 253 6.73 1.96 13.89
CA PHE A 253 7.04 0.71 14.56
C PHE A 253 5.80 -0.15 14.74
N PHE A 254 5.98 -1.44 14.59
CA PHE A 254 4.96 -2.43 14.89
C PHE A 254 5.59 -3.57 15.67
N SER A 255 5.17 -3.74 16.92
CA SER A 255 5.74 -4.76 17.81
C SER A 255 4.66 -5.44 18.63
N PRO A 256 4.85 -6.69 19.09
CA PRO A 256 3.97 -7.29 20.08
C PRO A 256 3.80 -6.37 21.30
N ALA A 257 2.57 -6.23 21.79
CA ALA A 257 2.22 -5.42 22.95
C ALA A 257 2.68 -6.04 24.27
#